data_AF-A0A8B8KHJ0-F1
#
_entry.id   AF-A0A8B8KHJ0-F1
#
_cell.length_a   1.000
_cell.length_b   1.000
_cell.length_c   1.000
_cell.angle_alpha   90.00
_cell.angle_beta   90.00
_cell.angle_gamma   90.00
#
_symmetry.space_group_name_H-M   'P 1'
#
loop_
_entity.id
_entity.type
_entity.pdbx_description
1 polymer ?
#
loop_
_entity_poly.entity_id
_entity_poly.type
_entity_poly.pdbx_seq_one_letter_code
_entity_poly.pdbx_strand_id
1 'polypeptide(L)'
;MSPFRVVFGKACHLSVEIEHRSYWVVKSCNLTLEQAGIERKLQLQELDEIRLQAYENSRLYKEKVRRFHDTHILRKEFSIGQKVLLFNSRLKLIAVEIQDEATGRTFKVNGH
;
A
#
# COMPACT_ATOMS: atom_id res chain seq x y z
N MET A 1 29.54 -53.15 -47.28
CA MET A 1 29.48 -51.83 -46.59
C MET A 1 28.06 -51.31 -46.76
N SER A 2 27.29 -51.10 -45.68
CA SER A 2 25.89 -50.68 -45.82
C SER A 2 25.81 -49.20 -46.23
N PRO A 3 24.89 -48.82 -47.14
CA PRO A 3 24.74 -47.45 -47.62
C PRO A 3 24.54 -46.40 -46.49
N PHE A 4 23.96 -46.81 -45.36
CA PHE A 4 23.77 -45.97 -44.18
C PHE A 4 25.08 -45.41 -43.60
N ARG A 5 26.16 -46.18 -43.64
CA ARG A 5 27.45 -45.78 -43.03
C ARG A 5 28.22 -44.76 -43.87
N VAL A 6 27.87 -44.62 -45.15
CA VAL A 6 28.48 -43.64 -46.08
C VAL A 6 27.81 -42.28 -45.97
N VAL A 7 26.49 -42.25 -45.74
CA VAL A 7 25.71 -41.01 -45.60
C VAL A 7 25.80 -40.44 -44.18
N PHE A 8 25.85 -41.29 -43.14
CA PHE A 8 25.77 -40.86 -41.74
C PHE A 8 27.08 -41.02 -40.95
N GLY A 9 28.17 -41.42 -41.58
CA GLY A 9 29.33 -42.01 -40.89
C GLY A 9 30.14 -41.10 -39.94
N LYS A 10 30.04 -39.76 -40.03
CA LYS A 10 30.79 -38.82 -39.16
C LYS A 10 30.13 -37.44 -38.95
N ALA A 11 29.39 -36.91 -39.94
CA ALA A 11 28.84 -35.55 -39.85
C ALA A 11 27.56 -35.44 -39.00
N CYS A 12 26.79 -36.52 -38.86
CA CYS A 12 25.47 -36.49 -38.23
C CYS A 12 25.52 -36.52 -36.69
N HIS A 13 26.65 -36.93 -36.10
CA HIS A 13 26.86 -36.84 -34.66
C HIS A 13 26.96 -35.38 -34.20
N LEU A 14 27.60 -34.53 -34.99
CA LEU A 14 27.78 -33.12 -34.65
C LEU A 14 26.42 -32.38 -34.61
N SER A 15 25.53 -32.64 -35.57
CA SER A 15 24.18 -32.06 -35.58
C SER A 15 23.37 -32.49 -34.36
N VAL A 16 23.38 -33.78 -34.01
CA VAL A 16 22.66 -34.31 -32.84
C VAL A 16 23.23 -33.75 -31.53
N GLU A 17 24.55 -33.62 -31.43
CA GLU A 17 25.20 -33.02 -30.25
C GLU A 17 24.83 -31.55 -30.07
N ILE A 18 24.78 -30.78 -31.16
CA ILE A 18 24.38 -29.37 -31.13
C ILE A 18 22.89 -29.24 -30.74
N GLU A 19 22.01 -30.04 -31.33
CA GLU A 19 20.58 -30.07 -30.98
C GLU A 19 20.38 -30.45 -29.51
N HIS A 20 21.06 -31.50 -29.03
CA HIS A 20 20.99 -31.92 -27.63
C HIS A 20 21.49 -30.83 -26.68
N ARG A 21 22.62 -30.17 -26.98
CA ARG A 21 23.11 -29.04 -26.17
C ARG A 21 22.12 -27.87 -26.17
N SER A 22 21.56 -27.53 -27.33
CA SER A 22 20.56 -26.46 -27.43
C SER A 22 19.29 -26.78 -26.62
N TYR A 23 18.84 -28.03 -26.65
CA TYR A 23 17.71 -28.52 -25.85
C TYR A 23 17.99 -28.38 -24.35
N TRP A 24 19.18 -28.77 -23.89
CA TRP A 24 19.54 -28.64 -22.47
C TRP A 24 19.67 -27.19 -22.01
N VAL A 25 20.21 -26.30 -22.85
CA VAL A 25 20.26 -24.87 -22.55
C VAL A 25 18.85 -24.33 -22.39
N VAL A 26 17.95 -24.58 -23.35
CA VAL A 26 16.55 -24.14 -23.26
C VAL A 26 15.85 -24.70 -22.03
N LYS A 27 16.03 -26.00 -21.75
CA LYS A 27 15.45 -26.63 -20.56
C LYS A 27 15.96 -26.00 -19.26
N SER A 28 17.25 -25.71 -19.18
CA SER A 28 17.85 -25.05 -18.01
C SER A 28 17.38 -23.60 -17.85
N CYS A 29 17.25 -22.85 -18.95
CA CYS A 29 16.70 -21.49 -18.94
C CYS A 29 15.23 -21.48 -18.48
N ASN A 30 14.41 -22.44 -18.93
CA ASN A 30 13.01 -22.50 -18.52
C ASN A 30 12.86 -22.84 -17.02
N LEU A 31 13.66 -23.78 -16.49
CA LEU A 31 13.67 -24.09 -15.06
C LEU A 31 14.07 -22.89 -14.20
N THR A 32 15.08 -22.14 -14.63
CA THR A 32 15.52 -20.92 -13.92
C THR A 32 14.46 -19.81 -13.98
N LEU A 33 13.75 -19.69 -15.11
CA LEU A 33 12.63 -18.75 -15.23
C LEU A 33 11.42 -19.12 -14.35
N GLU A 34 11.06 -20.41 -14.27
CA GLU A 34 9.99 -20.88 -13.37
C GLU A 34 10.34 -20.61 -11.90
N GLN A 35 11.56 -20.95 -11.48
CA GLN A 35 12.03 -20.70 -10.12
C GLN A 35 12.03 -19.21 -9.79
N ALA A 36 12.52 -18.37 -10.70
CA ALA A 36 12.50 -16.91 -10.54
C ALA A 36 11.06 -16.36 -10.49
N GLY A 37 10.13 -16.97 -11.23
CA GLY A 37 8.71 -16.63 -11.19
C GLY A 37 8.07 -16.91 -9.83
N ILE A 38 8.38 -18.08 -9.25
CA ILE A 38 7.91 -18.46 -7.90
C ILE A 38 8.49 -17.52 -6.85
N GLU A 39 9.79 -17.27 -6.89
CA GLU A 39 10.46 -16.38 -5.93
C GLU A 39 9.89 -14.96 -6.00
N ARG A 40 9.71 -14.41 -7.21
CA ARG A 40 9.09 -13.09 -7.39
C ARG A 40 7.67 -13.06 -6.84
N LYS A 41 6.88 -14.13 -7.04
CA LYS A 41 5.52 -14.20 -6.51
C LYS A 41 5.53 -14.18 -4.97
N LEU A 42 6.44 -14.92 -4.35
CA LEU A 42 6.58 -14.96 -2.90
C LEU A 42 6.99 -13.59 -2.34
N GLN A 43 7.98 -12.93 -2.96
CA GLN A 43 8.39 -11.58 -2.58
C GLN A 43 7.24 -10.56 -2.67
N LEU A 44 6.40 -10.65 -3.70
CA LEU A 44 5.23 -9.77 -3.84
C LEU A 44 4.20 -10.02 -2.73
N GLN A 45 3.98 -11.28 -2.34
CA GLN A 45 3.06 -11.61 -1.24
C GLN A 45 3.58 -11.05 0.10
N GLU A 46 4.87 -11.19 0.38
CA GLU A 46 5.48 -10.62 1.58
C GLU A 46 5.33 -9.09 1.63
N LEU A 47 5.54 -8.41 0.49
CA LEU A 47 5.36 -6.96 0.40
C LEU A 47 3.91 -6.53 0.66
N ASP A 48 2.94 -7.27 0.13
CA ASP A 48 1.52 -7.01 0.36
C ASP A 48 1.13 -7.19 1.84
N GLU A 49 1.68 -8.21 2.51
CA GLU A 49 1.48 -8.43 3.94
C GLU A 49 2.04 -7.28 4.79
N ILE A 50 3.28 -6.86 4.51
CA ILE A 50 3.91 -5.71 5.19
C ILE A 50 3.08 -4.44 4.99
N ARG A 51 2.58 -4.23 3.77
CA ARG A 51 1.74 -3.08 3.45
C ARG A 51 0.43 -3.11 4.22
N LEU A 52 -0.23 -4.26 4.30
CA LEU A 52 -1.47 -4.42 5.06
C LEU A 52 -1.24 -4.12 6.55
N GLN A 53 -0.18 -4.69 7.12
CA GLN A 53 0.20 -4.47 8.52
C GLN A 53 0.47 -2.98 8.80
N ALA A 54 1.17 -2.28 7.89
CA ALA A 54 1.42 -0.85 8.02
C ALA A 54 0.12 -0.02 8.02
N TYR A 55 -0.84 -0.36 7.15
CA TYR A 55 -2.14 0.32 7.13
C TYR A 55 -2.95 0.08 8.40
N GLU A 56 -2.98 -1.16 8.90
CA GLU A 56 -3.66 -1.48 10.16
C GLU A 56 -3.05 -0.73 11.34
N ASN A 57 -1.72 -0.72 11.44
CA ASN A 57 -1.00 0.03 12.47
C ASN A 57 -1.29 1.53 12.40
N SER A 58 -1.30 2.11 11.20
CA SER A 58 -1.66 3.52 11.00
C SER A 58 -3.09 3.81 11.43
N ARG A 59 -4.04 2.93 11.09
CA ARG A 59 -5.46 3.06 11.46
C ARG A 59 -5.61 3.02 12.99
N LEU A 60 -5.00 2.04 13.65
CA LEU A 60 -5.03 1.88 15.09
C LEU A 60 -4.41 3.08 15.82
N TYR A 61 -3.29 3.61 15.31
CA TYR A 61 -2.67 4.80 15.88
C TYR A 61 -3.60 6.02 15.81
N LYS A 62 -4.17 6.30 14.64
CA LYS A 62 -5.11 7.42 14.46
C LYS A 62 -6.34 7.28 15.36
N GLU A 63 -6.84 6.07 15.53
CA GLU A 63 -7.98 5.79 16.40
C GLU A 63 -7.62 6.03 17.88
N LYS A 64 -6.46 5.55 18.34
CA LYS A 64 -5.97 5.81 19.70
C LYS A 64 -5.79 7.29 19.97
N VAL A 65 -5.17 8.02 19.04
CA VAL A 65 -4.97 9.48 19.16
C VAL A 65 -6.31 10.21 19.19
N ARG A 66 -7.27 9.81 18.35
CA ARG A 66 -8.62 10.40 18.36
C ARG A 66 -9.31 10.16 19.70
N ARG A 67 -9.32 8.91 20.20
CA ARG A 67 -9.92 8.59 21.51
C ARG A 67 -9.27 9.39 22.63
N PHE A 68 -7.93 9.48 22.64
CA PHE A 68 -7.21 10.29 23.61
C PHE A 68 -7.57 11.78 23.49
N HIS A 69 -7.65 12.32 22.27
CA HIS A 69 -8.05 13.70 22.06
C HIS A 69 -9.47 13.95 22.61
N ASP A 70 -10.42 13.11 22.21
CA ASP A 70 -11.84 13.24 22.58
C ASP A 70 -12.05 13.12 24.09
N THR A 71 -11.30 12.25 24.79
CA THR A 71 -11.38 12.16 26.25
C THR A 71 -10.83 13.39 26.98
N HIS A 72 -9.95 14.16 26.34
CA HIS A 72 -9.39 15.39 26.88
C HIS A 72 -10.15 16.65 26.43
N ILE A 73 -11.19 16.52 25.61
CA ILE A 73 -12.07 17.64 25.28
C ILE A 73 -12.90 18.01 26.51
N LEU A 74 -12.52 19.13 27.13
CA LEU A 74 -13.30 19.71 28.21
C LEU A 74 -14.56 20.35 27.63
N ARG A 75 -15.73 19.93 28.12
CA ARG A 75 -16.98 20.64 27.85
C ARG A 75 -16.90 22.03 28.47
N LYS A 76 -17.08 23.05 27.64
CA LYS A 76 -17.19 24.44 28.06
C LYS A 76 -18.62 24.89 27.82
N GLU A 77 -19.20 25.48 28.85
CA GLU A 77 -20.49 26.17 28.75
C GLU A 77 -20.22 27.64 28.45
N PHE A 78 -21.04 28.23 27.58
CA PHE A 78 -20.94 29.63 27.20
C PHE A 78 -22.23 30.34 27.54
N SER A 79 -22.11 31.59 28.01
CA SER A 79 -23.26 32.46 28.27
C SER A 79 -23.49 33.43 27.11
N ILE A 80 -24.74 33.84 26.91
CA ILE A 80 -25.10 34.83 25.89
C ILE A 80 -24.37 36.14 26.20
N GLY A 81 -23.61 36.66 25.24
CA GLY A 81 -22.79 37.88 25.38
C GLY A 81 -21.31 37.64 25.73
N GLN A 82 -20.90 36.39 25.99
CA GLN A 82 -19.51 36.05 26.21
C GLN A 82 -18.70 36.11 24.90
N LYS A 83 -17.56 36.83 24.91
CA LYS A 83 -16.62 36.80 23.80
C LYS A 83 -15.82 35.50 23.85
N VAL A 84 -15.90 34.73 22.78
CA VAL A 84 -15.13 33.50 22.58
C VAL A 84 -14.33 33.61 21.29
N LEU A 85 -13.41 32.68 21.05
CA LEU A 85 -12.71 32.59 19.78
C LEU A 85 -12.78 31.16 19.28
N LEU A 86 -13.22 30.98 18.05
CA LEU A 86 -13.19 29.68 17.40
C LEU A 86 -11.84 29.53 16.69
N PHE A 87 -11.05 28.55 17.09
CA PHE A 87 -9.84 28.19 16.38
C PHE A 87 -10.16 27.16 15.30
N ASN A 88 -10.08 27.59 14.04
CA ASN A 88 -10.13 26.67 12.91
C ASN A 88 -8.69 26.44 12.41
N SER A 89 -8.27 25.17 12.37
CA SER A 89 -6.91 24.79 11.97
C SER A 89 -6.50 25.30 10.59
N ARG A 90 -7.46 25.58 9.70
CA ARG A 90 -7.21 26.14 8.36
C ARG A 90 -7.32 27.66 8.30
N LEU A 91 -8.07 28.29 9.20
CA LEU A 91 -8.52 29.68 9.03
C LEU A 91 -8.11 30.63 10.17
N LYS A 92 -7.18 30.22 11.05
CA LYS A 92 -6.78 31.01 12.24
C LYS A 92 -8.01 31.34 13.12
N LEU A 93 -7.87 32.25 14.09
CA LEU A 93 -8.96 32.62 15.00
C LEU A 93 -9.99 33.47 14.23
N ILE A 94 -11.26 33.03 14.23
CA ILE A 94 -12.35 33.71 13.53
C ILE A 94 -13.51 34.02 14.48
N ALA A 95 -14.17 35.15 14.23
CA ALA A 95 -15.49 35.46 14.75
C ALA A 95 -16.56 34.61 14.03
N VAL A 96 -17.37 33.84 14.75
CA VAL A 96 -18.37 32.96 14.15
C VAL A 96 -19.67 33.01 14.95
N GLU A 97 -20.82 33.14 14.30
CA GLU A 97 -22.10 32.99 14.99
C GLU A 97 -22.46 31.49 15.07
N ILE A 98 -22.66 30.99 16.29
CA ILE A 98 -22.98 29.58 16.54
C ILE A 98 -24.45 29.49 16.92
N GLN A 99 -25.22 28.59 16.32
CA GLN A 99 -26.61 28.35 16.71
C GLN A 99 -26.73 27.01 17.44
N ASP A 100 -27.43 27.00 18.56
CA ASP A 100 -27.80 25.75 19.23
C ASP A 100 -28.98 25.10 18.50
N GLU A 101 -28.78 23.88 18.01
CA GLU A 101 -29.80 23.11 17.28
C GLU A 101 -31.01 22.75 18.16
N ALA A 102 -30.83 22.62 19.48
CA ALA A 102 -31.92 22.22 20.38
C ALA A 102 -32.83 23.38 20.78
N THR A 103 -32.26 24.58 20.98
CA THR A 103 -33.00 25.75 21.46
C THR A 103 -33.22 26.83 20.41
N GLY A 104 -32.57 26.71 19.25
CA GLY A 104 -32.57 27.73 18.19
C GLY A 104 -31.84 29.01 18.57
N ARG A 105 -31.19 29.07 19.74
CA ARG A 105 -30.52 30.27 20.26
C ARG A 105 -29.21 30.51 19.51
N THR A 106 -29.01 31.73 19.04
CA THR A 106 -27.78 32.17 18.38
C THR A 106 -26.81 32.84 19.36
N PHE A 107 -25.55 32.41 19.29
CA PHE A 107 -24.42 32.90 20.04
C PHE A 107 -23.52 33.67 19.07
N LYS A 108 -23.53 34.99 19.16
CA LYS A 108 -22.62 35.84 18.38
C LYS A 108 -21.25 35.89 19.04
N VAL A 109 -20.29 35.20 18.43
CA VAL A 109 -18.90 35.23 18.88
C VAL A 109 -18.19 36.40 18.19
N ASN A 110 -18.20 37.56 18.85
CA ASN A 110 -17.52 38.74 18.34
C ASN A 110 -16.00 38.57 18.48
N GLY A 111 -15.30 38.41 17.35
CA GLY A 111 -13.86 38.62 17.25
C GLY A 111 -13.52 40.10 17.37
N HIS A 112 -12.26 40.38 17.70
CA HIS A 112 -11.73 41.72 18.04
C HIS A 112 -12.24 42.87 17.17
#